data_AF-A0A9P9RAR2-F1
#
_entry.id   AF-A0A9P9RAR2-F1
#
_cell.length_a   1.000
_cell.length_b   1.000
_cell.length_c   1.000
_cell.angle_alpha   90.00
_cell.angle_beta   90.00
_cell.angle_gamma   90.00
#
_symmetry.space_group_name_H-M   'P 1'
#
loop_
_entity.id
_entity.type
_entity.pdbx_description
1 polymer ?
#
loop_
_entity_poly.entity_id
_entity_poly.type
_entity_poly.pdbx_seq_one_letter_code
_entity_poly.pdbx_strand_id
1 'polypeptide(L)'
;MAVARASSGPRLLSWSLTSLRCAYSTTTTSSSSTSTSSPPPPRTGKPNLSSRGPSNRAPRKSSPENADQPRRKGLEGPPPARNPQLDNPKAQTNFYIPAQAKFFVQPNGRLRTTPDVWQFLHETGIEYNNSKALRIWLGPEHRRITDNFSCSVQYSPEYILHPYHLQYLTPHQHPLTPAVMAQYRQKLVDEQLWIYTMNRGGFVGVVKGITQRRLTWALASALEELGHPGTGIRGTVIVTLGDVLKAAHSPAHLFGQGVAQAIDREWKQYLWRKKSEPVKPARAHRFG
;
A
#
# COMPACT_ATOMS: atom_id res chain seq x y z
N MET A 1 31.15 -6.37 39.23
CA MET A 1 30.64 -5.04 38.79
C MET A 1 30.04 -5.18 37.41
N ALA A 2 28.72 -5.04 37.30
CA ALA A 2 27.97 -5.17 36.05
C ALA A 2 27.68 -3.77 35.49
N VAL A 3 27.91 -3.58 34.19
CA VAL A 3 27.51 -2.37 33.46
C VAL A 3 26.61 -2.81 32.30
N ALA A 4 25.30 -2.69 32.51
CA ALA A 4 24.32 -2.85 31.44
C ALA A 4 24.21 -1.53 30.67
N ARG A 5 24.58 -1.54 29.38
CA ARG A 5 24.27 -0.44 28.44
C ARG A 5 23.03 -0.83 27.62
N ALA A 6 21.94 -0.09 27.83
CA ALA A 6 20.76 -0.18 26.98
C ALA A 6 21.02 0.52 25.64
N SER A 7 20.88 -0.22 24.54
CA SER A 7 20.92 0.31 23.18
C SER A 7 19.52 0.74 22.76
N SER A 8 19.29 2.05 22.66
CA SER A 8 18.07 2.64 22.08
C SER A 8 18.25 2.78 20.56
N GLY A 9 17.93 1.71 19.82
CA GLY A 9 17.79 1.77 18.37
C GLY A 9 16.40 2.28 17.95
N PRO A 10 16.25 2.92 16.77
CA PRO A 10 14.95 3.38 16.27
C PRO A 10 14.06 2.17 15.92
N ARG A 11 12.88 2.11 16.54
CA ARG A 11 11.86 1.09 16.27
C ARG A 11 11.24 1.31 14.88
N LEU A 12 11.85 0.75 13.85
CA LEU A 12 11.18 0.53 12.57
C LEU A 12 10.27 -0.69 12.73
N LEU A 13 8.98 -0.41 12.91
CA LEU A 13 7.97 -1.40 13.18
C LEU A 13 7.66 -2.23 11.94
N SER A 14 8.35 -3.36 11.80
CA SER A 14 7.93 -4.48 10.97
C SER A 14 7.04 -5.37 11.80
N TRP A 15 5.76 -5.40 11.49
CA TRP A 15 4.78 -6.18 12.23
C TRP A 15 4.60 -7.54 11.57
N SER A 16 5.00 -8.58 12.30
CA SER A 16 4.65 -9.97 11.98
C SER A 16 3.22 -10.26 12.42
N LEU A 17 2.45 -10.92 11.55
CA LEU A 17 1.08 -11.37 11.80
C LEU A 17 0.99 -12.36 12.99
N THR A 18 2.11 -13.01 13.34
CA THR A 18 2.17 -14.10 14.32
C THR A 18 2.05 -13.59 15.77
N SER A 19 2.31 -12.31 16.04
CA SER A 19 2.27 -11.74 17.40
C SER A 19 0.89 -11.27 17.89
N LEU A 20 -0.21 -11.51 17.16
CA LEU A 20 -1.53 -10.93 17.50
C LEU A 20 -2.57 -11.92 18.02
N ARG A 21 -2.21 -13.15 18.38
CA ARG A 21 -3.12 -14.10 19.05
C ARG A 21 -3.38 -13.83 20.55
N CYS A 22 -2.83 -12.76 21.15
CA CYS A 22 -2.86 -12.61 22.62
C CYS A 22 -3.38 -11.26 23.15
N ALA A 23 -4.29 -10.60 22.44
CA ALA A 23 -5.11 -9.51 22.98
C ALA A 23 -6.36 -9.44 22.09
N TYR A 24 -7.54 -9.94 22.44
CA TYR A 24 -8.28 -9.82 23.68
C TYR A 24 -9.13 -11.09 23.87
N SER A 25 -8.88 -11.84 24.94
CA SER A 25 -9.83 -12.82 25.48
C SER A 25 -9.87 -12.59 26.97
N THR A 26 -10.66 -11.60 27.38
CA THR A 26 -11.03 -11.41 28.78
C THR A 26 -12.53 -11.18 28.85
N THR A 27 -13.21 -12.29 29.11
CA THR A 27 -14.22 -12.46 30.16
C THR A 27 -15.37 -11.45 30.21
N THR A 28 -16.49 -11.90 29.66
CA THR A 28 -17.84 -11.47 30.01
C THR A 28 -18.05 -11.63 31.52
N THR A 29 -18.16 -10.51 32.25
CA THR A 29 -18.89 -10.51 33.53
C THR A 29 -19.69 -9.22 33.61
N SER A 30 -20.99 -9.41 33.66
CA SER A 30 -22.05 -8.43 33.87
C SER A 30 -21.94 -7.75 35.23
N SER A 31 -22.12 -6.43 35.25
CA SER A 31 -22.70 -5.74 36.40
C SER A 31 -23.49 -4.52 35.95
N SER A 32 -24.78 -4.62 36.22
CA SER A 32 -25.83 -3.62 36.11
C SER A 32 -25.57 -2.44 37.04
N SER A 33 -25.79 -1.21 36.57
CA SER A 33 -26.21 -0.11 37.43
C SER A 33 -26.94 0.97 36.65
N THR A 34 -28.01 1.43 37.29
CA THR A 34 -29.13 2.23 36.83
C THR A 34 -28.81 3.72 36.71
N SER A 35 -29.41 4.35 35.69
CA SER A 35 -29.94 5.72 35.55
C SER A 35 -29.49 6.82 36.53
N THR A 36 -29.16 8.03 36.02
CA THR A 36 -29.87 9.29 36.33
C THR A 36 -29.56 10.36 35.28
N SER A 37 -30.61 10.97 34.76
CA SER A 37 -30.68 12.09 33.81
C SER A 37 -30.46 13.45 34.49
N SER A 38 -29.86 14.43 33.80
CA SER A 38 -30.26 15.86 33.88
C SER A 38 -29.64 16.73 32.76
N PRO A 39 -30.28 17.86 32.39
CA PRO A 39 -30.19 18.54 31.08
C PRO A 39 -29.29 19.80 31.08
N PRO A 40 -29.05 20.45 29.90
CA PRO A 40 -28.11 21.57 29.78
C PRO A 40 -28.76 22.95 30.07
N PRO A 41 -27.99 23.95 30.51
CA PRO A 41 -28.48 25.33 30.64
C PRO A 41 -28.29 26.17 29.34
N PRO A 42 -29.08 27.25 29.16
CA PRO A 42 -29.14 28.01 27.91
C PRO A 42 -28.44 29.39 27.93
N ARG A 43 -28.16 29.88 26.71
CA ARG A 43 -28.11 31.28 26.19
C ARG A 43 -27.55 32.42 27.08
N THR A 44 -26.65 33.22 26.51
CA THR A 44 -26.86 34.62 26.01
C THR A 44 -25.53 35.39 25.93
N GLY A 45 -25.40 36.31 24.97
CA GLY A 45 -24.33 37.33 25.00
C GLY A 45 -23.75 37.74 23.64
N LYS A 46 -24.50 38.55 22.87
CA LYS A 46 -23.93 39.62 22.01
C LYS A 46 -24.23 40.95 22.72
N PRO A 47 -23.34 41.95 22.67
CA PRO A 47 -23.44 43.03 21.66
C PRO A 47 -22.04 43.43 21.10
N ASN A 48 -21.83 43.82 19.84
CA ASN A 48 -22.33 44.90 18.97
C ASN A 48 -21.53 46.23 19.07
N LEU A 49 -21.31 46.87 17.89
CA LEU A 49 -20.76 48.21 17.59
C LEU A 49 -19.22 48.24 17.44
N SER A 50 -18.58 48.86 16.43
CA SER A 50 -18.80 50.12 15.71
C SER A 50 -17.73 50.15 14.58
N SER A 51 -17.99 50.33 13.28
CA SER A 51 -18.39 51.51 12.48
C SER A 51 -17.26 52.03 11.56
N ARG A 52 -17.69 52.59 10.41
CA ARG A 52 -16.97 53.46 9.44
C ARG A 52 -15.94 52.78 8.52
N GLY A 53 -15.94 52.99 7.20
CA GLY A 53 -16.70 53.91 6.35
C GLY A 53 -16.41 53.64 4.85
N PRO A 54 -17.09 54.35 3.94
CA PRO A 54 -17.23 53.98 2.54
C PRO A 54 -16.18 54.65 1.63
N SER A 55 -15.90 54.06 0.47
CA SER A 55 -15.27 54.81 -0.63
C SER A 55 -15.88 54.47 -1.97
N ASN A 56 -16.49 55.50 -2.55
CA ASN A 56 -16.99 55.59 -3.91
C ASN A 56 -15.83 55.75 -4.89
N ARG A 57 -15.77 54.94 -5.95
CA ARG A 57 -15.45 55.47 -7.28
C ARG A 57 -15.97 54.56 -8.39
N ALA A 58 -16.88 55.14 -9.15
CA ALA A 58 -17.54 54.56 -10.32
C ALA A 58 -16.67 54.78 -11.59
N PRO A 59 -17.22 54.66 -12.82
CA PRO A 59 -16.84 53.63 -13.79
C PRO A 59 -16.08 54.23 -14.99
N ARG A 60 -15.43 53.39 -15.80
CA ARG A 60 -14.92 53.82 -17.12
C ARG A 60 -15.64 53.12 -18.27
N LYS A 61 -16.11 53.99 -19.16
CA LYS A 61 -16.88 53.83 -20.40
C LYS A 61 -16.19 52.98 -21.49
N SER A 62 -17.03 52.18 -22.14
CA SER A 62 -17.19 51.90 -23.59
C SER A 62 -16.32 52.65 -24.61
N SER A 63 -15.93 51.95 -25.70
CA SER A 63 -16.50 52.04 -27.08
C SER A 63 -15.58 51.28 -28.10
N PRO A 64 -15.85 51.18 -29.43
CA PRO A 64 -16.55 50.06 -30.07
C PRO A 64 -15.89 49.51 -31.38
N GLU A 65 -16.61 48.62 -32.09
CA GLU A 65 -16.61 48.37 -33.55
C GLU A 65 -15.43 47.67 -34.28
N ASN A 66 -15.67 46.42 -34.70
CA ASN A 66 -15.84 45.99 -36.11
C ASN A 66 -15.99 44.44 -36.12
N ALA A 67 -17.19 43.90 -36.38
CA ALA A 67 -17.85 43.66 -37.67
C ALA A 67 -17.39 42.36 -38.37
N ASP A 68 -18.40 41.50 -38.60
CA ASP A 68 -18.52 40.45 -39.63
C ASP A 68 -17.52 39.28 -39.67
N GLN A 69 -18.00 38.09 -39.28
CA GLN A 69 -18.11 36.95 -40.20
C GLN A 69 -18.99 35.80 -39.67
N PRO A 70 -19.61 35.00 -40.57
CA PRO A 70 -20.84 34.28 -40.30
C PRO A 70 -20.69 32.91 -39.63
N ARG A 71 -21.67 32.59 -38.80
CA ARG A 71 -21.99 31.26 -38.27
C ARG A 71 -21.99 30.19 -39.37
N ARG A 72 -21.02 29.28 -39.35
CA ARG A 72 -21.16 27.95 -39.94
C ARG A 72 -21.65 26.97 -38.88
N LYS A 73 -22.94 26.59 -39.01
CA LYS A 73 -23.49 25.35 -38.46
C LYS A 73 -22.82 24.19 -39.20
N GLY A 74 -22.14 23.31 -38.48
CA GLY A 74 -21.55 22.10 -39.03
C GLY A 74 -21.15 21.15 -37.91
N LEU A 75 -22.02 20.17 -37.66
CA LEU A 75 -21.75 18.83 -37.13
C LEU A 75 -20.32 18.57 -36.61
N GLU A 76 -20.04 18.90 -35.35
CA GLU A 76 -18.98 18.23 -34.60
C GLU A 76 -19.65 17.27 -33.62
N GLY A 77 -19.46 15.98 -33.88
CA GLY A 77 -19.96 14.90 -33.04
C GLY A 77 -19.39 14.98 -31.62
N PRO A 78 -19.96 14.20 -30.67
CA PRO A 78 -19.37 14.07 -29.35
C PRO A 78 -17.88 13.71 -29.47
N PRO A 79 -17.00 14.29 -28.64
CA PRO A 79 -15.58 13.99 -28.69
C PRO A 79 -15.39 12.48 -28.63
N PRO A 80 -14.44 11.90 -29.40
CA PRO A 80 -14.21 10.47 -29.37
C PRO A 80 -13.99 10.09 -27.90
N ALA A 81 -14.86 9.21 -27.40
CA ALA A 81 -14.76 8.69 -26.05
C ALA A 81 -13.30 8.27 -25.86
N ARG A 82 -12.59 8.91 -24.93
CA ARG A 82 -11.32 8.39 -24.44
C ARG A 82 -11.62 6.96 -24.06
N ASN A 83 -11.14 6.01 -24.86
CA ASN A 83 -11.17 4.60 -24.48
C ASN A 83 -10.62 4.57 -23.05
N PRO A 84 -11.42 4.21 -22.03
CA PRO A 84 -10.88 3.98 -20.71
C PRO A 84 -9.92 2.83 -20.93
N GLN A 85 -8.64 3.17 -20.95
CA GLN A 85 -7.52 2.27 -21.13
C GLN A 85 -7.84 1.06 -20.27
N LEU A 86 -8.19 -0.04 -20.94
CA LEU A 86 -8.63 -1.26 -20.29
C LEU A 86 -7.50 -1.60 -19.33
N ASP A 87 -7.72 -1.38 -18.02
CA ASP A 87 -6.73 -1.59 -16.97
C ASP A 87 -6.25 -3.02 -17.12
N ASN A 88 -5.12 -3.22 -17.82
CA ASN A 88 -4.69 -4.54 -18.20
C ASN A 88 -4.31 -5.23 -16.89
N PRO A 89 -5.09 -6.22 -16.42
CA PRO A 89 -4.97 -6.72 -15.05
C PRO A 89 -3.74 -7.60 -14.84
N LYS A 90 -2.82 -7.61 -15.80
CA LYS A 90 -1.54 -8.32 -15.75
C LYS A 90 -0.36 -7.41 -16.16
N ALA A 91 -0.57 -6.10 -16.23
CA ALA A 91 0.53 -5.18 -16.51
C ALA A 91 1.56 -5.25 -15.38
N GLN A 92 2.80 -5.60 -15.74
CA GLN A 92 3.94 -5.43 -14.84
C GLN A 92 4.01 -3.97 -14.42
N THR A 93 4.16 -3.73 -13.11
CA THR A 93 4.26 -2.36 -12.61
C THR A 93 5.70 -1.90 -12.66
N ASN A 94 5.95 -0.62 -12.93
CA ASN A 94 7.30 -0.07 -12.89
C ASN A 94 7.97 -0.28 -11.53
N PHE A 95 9.28 -0.57 -11.54
CA PHE A 95 10.08 -0.69 -10.33
C PHE A 95 10.03 0.64 -9.56
N TYR A 96 9.42 0.62 -8.36
CA TYR A 96 9.38 1.78 -7.49
C TYR A 96 10.64 1.82 -6.62
N ILE A 97 11.42 2.89 -6.78
CA ILE A 97 12.66 3.10 -6.04
C ILE A 97 12.52 4.40 -5.22
N PRO A 98 12.55 4.33 -3.87
CA PRO A 98 12.55 5.51 -3.03
C PRO A 98 13.74 6.42 -3.33
N ALA A 99 13.56 7.73 -3.10
CA ALA A 99 14.57 8.74 -3.42
C ALA A 99 15.95 8.41 -2.81
N GLN A 100 15.97 7.89 -1.58
CA GLN A 100 17.18 7.52 -0.84
C GLN A 100 17.92 6.34 -1.45
N ALA A 101 17.25 5.50 -2.23
CA ALA A 101 17.82 4.31 -2.86
C ALA A 101 18.12 4.50 -4.36
N LYS A 102 17.69 5.61 -4.98
CA LYS A 102 17.82 5.84 -6.43
C LYS A 102 19.27 5.73 -6.93
N PHE A 103 20.23 6.22 -6.16
CA PHE A 103 21.65 6.19 -6.54
C PHE A 103 22.27 4.78 -6.54
N PHE A 104 21.60 3.82 -5.88
CA PHE A 104 22.09 2.45 -5.76
C PHE A 104 21.39 1.51 -6.74
N VAL A 105 20.41 1.97 -7.52
CA VAL A 105 19.75 1.14 -8.52
C VAL A 105 20.12 1.65 -9.91
N GLN A 106 20.71 0.78 -10.72
CA GLN A 106 21.09 1.10 -12.10
C GLN A 106 19.86 1.29 -12.99
N PRO A 107 19.99 1.97 -14.15
CA PRO A 107 18.89 2.13 -15.11
C PRO A 107 18.28 0.81 -15.59
N ASN A 108 19.05 -0.29 -15.59
CA ASN A 108 18.59 -1.64 -15.91
C ASN A 108 17.84 -2.34 -14.75
N GLY A 109 17.62 -1.66 -13.62
CA GLY A 109 16.99 -2.22 -12.42
C GLY A 109 17.91 -3.06 -11.54
N ARG A 110 19.23 -3.13 -11.83
CA ARG A 110 20.19 -3.87 -11.02
C ARG A 110 20.57 -3.09 -9.77
N LEU A 111 20.48 -3.72 -8.60
CA LEU A 111 20.93 -3.15 -7.34
C LEU A 111 22.48 -3.16 -7.26
N ARG A 112 23.09 -2.01 -7.01
CA ARG A 112 24.50 -1.88 -6.63
C ARG A 112 24.59 -2.04 -5.12
N THR A 113 25.24 -3.12 -4.68
CA THR A 113 25.36 -3.48 -3.26
C THR A 113 26.62 -4.30 -3.02
N THR A 114 26.88 -4.69 -1.78
CA THR A 114 28.05 -5.51 -1.41
C THR A 114 27.86 -6.99 -1.79
N PRO A 115 28.95 -7.77 -1.91
CA PRO A 115 28.86 -9.22 -2.15
C PRO A 115 28.01 -9.96 -1.11
N ASP A 116 28.12 -9.59 0.17
CA ASP A 116 27.35 -10.22 1.26
C ASP A 116 25.84 -10.05 1.09
N VAL A 117 25.40 -8.88 0.62
CA VAL A 117 23.98 -8.62 0.34
C VAL A 117 23.52 -9.44 -0.87
N TRP A 118 24.35 -9.53 -1.91
CA TRP A 118 24.04 -10.39 -3.06
C TRP A 118 23.91 -11.86 -2.68
N GLN A 119 24.84 -12.35 -1.87
CA GLN A 119 24.81 -13.70 -1.34
C GLN A 119 23.53 -13.92 -0.53
N PHE A 120 23.16 -13.00 0.36
CA PHE A 120 21.90 -13.08 1.11
C PHE A 120 20.66 -13.13 0.22
N LEU A 121 20.55 -12.26 -0.79
CA LEU A 121 19.41 -12.27 -1.71
C LEU A 121 19.32 -13.59 -2.49
N HIS A 122 20.47 -14.12 -2.92
CA HIS A 122 20.56 -15.38 -3.64
C HIS A 122 20.18 -16.58 -2.74
N GLU A 123 20.74 -16.66 -1.54
CA GLU A 123 20.47 -17.74 -0.56
C GLU A 123 19.01 -17.77 -0.13
N THR A 124 18.41 -16.60 0.07
CA THR A 124 17.04 -16.49 0.56
C THR A 124 15.99 -16.52 -0.55
N GLY A 125 16.39 -16.26 -1.80
CA GLY A 125 15.46 -16.07 -2.93
C GLY A 125 14.57 -14.84 -2.79
N ILE A 126 14.91 -13.91 -1.89
CA ILE A 126 14.14 -12.68 -1.71
C ILE A 126 14.44 -11.73 -2.87
N GLU A 127 13.37 -11.21 -3.46
CA GLU A 127 13.42 -10.25 -4.54
C GLU A 127 13.47 -8.81 -4.02
N TYR A 128 14.35 -8.00 -4.59
CA TYR A 128 14.43 -6.57 -4.25
C TYR A 128 13.62 -5.71 -5.23
N ASN A 129 13.31 -6.24 -6.42
CA ASN A 129 12.59 -5.51 -7.45
C ASN A 129 11.08 -5.74 -7.31
N ASN A 130 10.38 -4.73 -6.81
CA ASN A 130 8.93 -4.82 -6.62
C ASN A 130 8.11 -4.75 -7.91
N SER A 131 8.73 -4.51 -9.08
CA SER A 131 8.05 -4.65 -10.38
C SER A 131 7.62 -6.08 -10.68
N LYS A 132 8.21 -7.07 -10.00
CA LYS A 132 7.87 -8.49 -10.14
C LYS A 132 6.49 -8.82 -9.60
N ALA A 133 5.93 -7.98 -8.73
CA ALA A 133 4.54 -8.12 -8.32
C ALA A 133 3.60 -7.64 -9.43
N LEU A 134 2.58 -8.43 -9.72
CA LEU A 134 1.58 -8.12 -10.73
C LEU A 134 0.41 -7.40 -10.07
N ARG A 135 -0.09 -6.33 -10.70
CA ARG A 135 -1.36 -5.73 -10.29
C ARG A 135 -2.45 -6.78 -10.47
N ILE A 136 -3.28 -7.01 -9.46
CA ILE A 136 -4.33 -8.03 -9.51
C ILE A 136 -5.70 -7.41 -9.74
N TRP A 137 -6.54 -8.11 -10.50
CA TRP A 137 -7.95 -7.77 -10.64
C TRP A 137 -8.72 -8.24 -9.41
N LEU A 138 -9.53 -7.37 -8.80
CA LEU A 138 -10.20 -7.65 -7.52
C LEU A 138 -11.61 -8.22 -7.72
N GLY A 139 -11.90 -8.77 -8.91
CA GLY A 139 -13.24 -9.25 -9.25
C GLY A 139 -14.17 -8.13 -9.74
N PRO A 140 -15.48 -8.41 -9.79
CA PRO A 140 -16.50 -7.45 -10.24
C PRO A 140 -16.45 -6.12 -9.47
N GLU A 141 -16.12 -6.16 -8.19
CA GLU A 141 -16.01 -4.97 -7.33
C GLU A 141 -14.68 -4.20 -7.51
N HIS A 142 -13.85 -4.52 -8.51
CA HIS A 142 -12.51 -3.95 -8.65
C HIS A 142 -12.52 -2.42 -8.63
N ARG A 143 -13.30 -1.79 -9.51
CA ARG A 143 -13.37 -0.32 -9.57
C ARG A 143 -13.86 0.27 -8.25
N ARG A 144 -14.91 -0.32 -7.66
CA ARG A 144 -15.47 0.14 -6.39
C ARG A 144 -14.42 0.10 -5.28
N ILE A 145 -13.64 -0.98 -5.17
CA ILE A 145 -12.59 -1.10 -4.15
C ILE A 145 -11.45 -0.14 -4.46
N THR A 146 -10.91 -0.11 -5.68
CA THR A 146 -9.78 0.77 -6.02
C THR A 146 -10.15 2.24 -5.86
N ASP A 147 -11.39 2.63 -6.17
CA ASP A 147 -11.84 4.00 -6.07
C ASP A 147 -12.16 4.39 -4.63
N ASN A 148 -12.90 3.57 -3.88
CA ASN A 148 -13.28 3.88 -2.50
C ASN A 148 -12.08 3.91 -1.56
N PHE A 149 -11.09 3.05 -1.79
CA PHE A 149 -9.88 3.02 -0.98
C PHE A 149 -8.74 3.85 -1.59
N SER A 150 -8.95 4.45 -2.77
CA SER A 150 -7.89 5.12 -3.55
C SER A 150 -6.62 4.27 -3.58
N CYS A 151 -6.73 3.02 -4.06
CA CYS A 151 -5.65 2.06 -3.94
C CYS A 151 -5.40 1.24 -5.21
N SER A 152 -4.16 0.77 -5.36
CA SER A 152 -3.84 -0.37 -6.22
C SER A 152 -3.30 -1.52 -5.38
N VAL A 153 -3.58 -2.75 -5.82
CA VAL A 153 -3.13 -3.97 -5.14
C VAL A 153 -2.33 -4.81 -6.11
N GLN A 154 -1.19 -5.29 -5.65
CA GLN A 154 -0.32 -6.20 -6.38
C GLN A 154 -0.04 -7.43 -5.55
N TYR A 155 0.22 -8.54 -6.24
CA TYR A 155 0.58 -9.80 -5.62
C TYR A 155 1.74 -10.46 -6.38
N SER A 156 2.63 -11.10 -5.63
CA SER A 156 3.66 -12.00 -6.16
C SER A 156 3.68 -13.27 -5.29
N PRO A 157 3.83 -14.47 -5.88
CA PRO A 157 4.14 -15.68 -5.10
C PRO A 157 5.57 -15.65 -4.51
N GLU A 158 6.42 -14.72 -4.96
CA GLU A 158 7.78 -14.50 -4.45
C GLU A 158 7.77 -13.51 -3.28
N TYR A 159 8.76 -13.64 -2.40
CA TYR A 159 8.99 -12.69 -1.31
C TYR A 159 9.74 -11.47 -1.83
N ILE A 160 9.16 -10.29 -1.65
CA ILE A 160 9.70 -9.03 -2.17
C ILE A 160 10.02 -8.11 -0.99
N LEU A 161 11.22 -7.52 -0.98
CA LEU A 161 11.63 -6.52 -0.01
C LEU A 161 10.74 -5.29 -0.06
N HIS A 162 10.47 -4.74 1.11
CA HIS A 162 9.91 -3.41 1.22
C HIS A 162 10.86 -2.39 0.56
N PRO A 163 10.40 -1.58 -0.42
CA PRO A 163 11.30 -0.71 -1.21
C PRO A 163 12.09 0.29 -0.38
N TYR A 164 11.53 0.76 0.74
CA TYR A 164 12.23 1.69 1.64
C TYR A 164 13.36 1.05 2.44
N HIS A 165 13.54 -0.27 2.39
CA HIS A 165 14.69 -0.94 3.00
C HIS A 165 15.88 -1.04 2.04
N LEU A 166 15.70 -0.72 0.75
CA LEU A 166 16.81 -0.67 -0.22
C LEU A 166 17.90 0.34 0.17
N GLN A 167 17.53 1.41 0.87
CA GLN A 167 18.48 2.41 1.38
C GLN A 167 19.46 1.86 2.44
N TYR A 168 19.21 0.66 2.99
CA TYR A 168 20.10 -0.01 3.91
C TYR A 168 20.97 -1.06 3.21
N LEU A 169 20.70 -1.36 1.94
CA LEU A 169 21.41 -2.38 1.14
C LEU A 169 22.39 -1.69 0.18
N THR A 170 23.10 -0.68 0.66
CA THR A 170 23.96 0.19 -0.15
C THR A 170 25.34 -0.43 -0.38
N PRO A 171 26.11 0.00 -1.39
CA PRO A 171 27.47 -0.49 -1.61
C PRO A 171 28.46 -0.01 -0.53
N HIS A 172 28.09 1.00 0.28
CA HIS A 172 28.95 1.56 1.32
C HIS A 172 28.74 0.93 2.70
N GLN A 173 28.02 -0.21 2.76
CA GLN A 173 27.77 -0.99 3.98
C GLN A 173 27.13 -0.16 5.10
N HIS A 174 25.81 0.00 5.03
CA HIS A 174 25.05 0.71 6.06
C HIS A 174 25.17 -0.01 7.42
N PRO A 175 25.30 0.70 8.56
CA PRO A 175 25.35 0.08 9.89
C PRO A 175 24.15 -0.80 10.26
N LEU A 176 23.04 -0.68 9.52
CA LEU A 176 21.80 -1.42 9.75
C LEU A 176 21.63 -2.59 8.76
N THR A 177 22.54 -2.75 7.80
CA THR A 177 22.48 -3.85 6.82
C THR A 177 22.35 -5.22 7.52
N PRO A 178 23.17 -5.55 8.54
CA PRO A 178 23.05 -6.86 9.21
C PRO A 178 21.70 -7.04 9.92
N ALA A 179 21.21 -5.99 10.56
CA ALA A 179 19.92 -6.02 11.26
C ALA A 179 18.75 -6.21 10.29
N VAL A 180 18.76 -5.51 9.15
CA VAL A 180 17.74 -5.65 8.10
C VAL A 180 17.77 -7.05 7.50
N MET A 181 18.96 -7.60 7.20
CA MET A 181 19.07 -8.97 6.68
C MET A 181 18.57 -10.00 7.70
N ALA A 182 18.95 -9.88 8.97
CA ALA A 182 18.49 -10.76 10.03
C ALA A 182 16.97 -10.71 10.20
N GLN A 183 16.39 -9.51 10.17
CA GLN A 183 14.95 -9.31 10.22
C GLN A 183 14.24 -10.04 9.07
N TYR A 184 14.74 -9.95 7.83
CA TYR A 184 14.11 -10.64 6.70
C TYR A 184 14.32 -12.16 6.73
N ARG A 185 15.45 -12.66 7.24
CA ARG A 185 15.63 -14.10 7.50
C ARG A 185 14.59 -14.62 8.48
N GLN A 186 14.40 -13.90 9.59
CA GLN A 186 13.38 -14.24 10.57
C GLN A 186 11.97 -14.16 9.94
N LYS A 187 11.70 -13.10 9.17
CA LYS A 187 10.41 -12.91 8.49
C LYS A 187 10.05 -14.05 7.53
N LEU A 188 11.03 -14.65 6.85
CA LEU A 188 10.81 -15.80 5.98
C LEU A 188 10.34 -17.04 6.73
N VAL A 189 10.78 -17.19 7.99
CA VAL A 189 10.38 -18.32 8.85
C VAL A 189 9.03 -18.05 9.49
N ASP A 190 8.83 -16.81 9.96
CA ASP A 190 7.67 -16.46 10.78
C ASP A 190 6.40 -16.18 9.96
N GLU A 191 6.54 -15.74 8.70
CA GLU A 191 5.42 -15.26 7.88
C GLU A 191 5.37 -15.93 6.50
N GLN A 192 4.26 -16.60 6.20
CA GLN A 192 4.04 -17.18 4.86
C GLN A 192 3.65 -16.12 3.83
N LEU A 193 2.82 -15.13 4.19
CA LEU A 193 2.40 -14.04 3.33
C LEU A 193 2.86 -12.68 3.87
N TRP A 194 3.69 -11.98 3.10
CA TRP A 194 4.15 -10.64 3.45
C TRP A 194 3.17 -9.60 2.94
N ILE A 195 2.63 -8.77 3.84
CA ILE A 195 1.73 -7.68 3.45
C ILE A 195 2.41 -6.37 3.83
N TYR A 196 2.56 -5.46 2.87
CA TYR A 196 2.95 -4.10 3.18
C TYR A 196 2.20 -3.08 2.34
N THR A 197 2.11 -1.87 2.91
CA THR A 197 1.38 -0.77 2.30
C THR A 197 2.32 0.40 2.01
N MET A 198 2.40 0.76 0.73
CA MET A 198 3.06 1.96 0.25
C MET A 198 2.06 3.12 0.19
N ASN A 199 2.52 4.33 0.47
CA ASN A 199 1.69 5.53 0.32
C ASN A 199 2.33 6.45 -0.72
N ARG A 200 1.54 6.92 -1.68
CA ARG A 200 1.99 7.92 -2.67
C ARG A 200 1.65 9.36 -2.26
N GLY A 201 0.80 9.54 -1.24
CA GLY A 201 0.49 10.85 -0.64
C GLY A 201 1.33 11.15 0.60
N GLY A 202 1.66 12.43 0.82
CA GLY A 202 2.50 12.93 1.92
C GLY A 202 1.91 12.79 3.34
N PHE A 203 0.84 12.03 3.52
CA PHE A 203 0.24 11.81 4.83
C PHE A 203 1.04 10.76 5.60
N VAL A 204 1.85 11.23 6.55
CA VAL A 204 2.67 10.42 7.45
C VAL A 204 2.19 10.70 8.87
N GLY A 205 1.60 9.70 9.55
CA GLY A 205 1.06 9.90 10.89
C GLY A 205 0.30 8.69 11.43
N VAL A 206 -0.31 8.86 12.60
CA VAL A 206 -1.03 7.79 13.33
C VAL A 206 -2.12 7.14 12.46
N VAL A 207 -2.87 7.94 11.69
CA VAL A 207 -3.94 7.43 10.80
C VAL A 207 -3.39 6.42 9.80
N LYS A 208 -2.21 6.64 9.23
CA LYS A 208 -1.57 5.68 8.32
C LYS A 208 -1.40 4.32 9.02
N GLY A 209 -0.82 4.33 10.22
CA GLY A 209 -0.58 3.10 10.96
C GLY A 209 -1.88 2.37 11.31
N ILE A 210 -2.91 3.12 11.74
CA ILE A 210 -4.23 2.56 12.05
C ILE A 210 -4.90 1.97 10.79
N THR A 211 -4.93 2.72 9.70
CA THR A 211 -5.54 2.28 8.43
C THR A 211 -4.83 1.05 7.89
N GLN A 212 -3.49 1.04 7.89
CA GLN A 212 -2.72 -0.12 7.45
C GLN A 212 -3.06 -1.37 8.28
N ARG A 213 -3.02 -1.27 9.61
CA ARG A 213 -3.40 -2.38 10.49
C ARG A 213 -4.81 -2.88 10.21
N ARG A 214 -5.76 -1.97 10.04
CA ARG A 214 -7.16 -2.32 9.79
C ARG A 214 -7.34 -3.06 8.45
N LEU A 215 -6.67 -2.61 7.40
CA LEU A 215 -6.72 -3.27 6.08
C LEU A 215 -6.02 -4.62 6.11
N THR A 216 -4.85 -4.71 6.74
CA THR A 216 -4.11 -5.98 6.91
C THR A 216 -4.93 -6.99 7.71
N TRP A 217 -5.58 -6.57 8.78
CA TRP A 217 -6.40 -7.47 9.61
C TRP A 217 -7.66 -7.93 8.90
N ALA A 218 -8.33 -7.04 8.15
CA ALA A 218 -9.47 -7.42 7.33
C ALA A 218 -9.09 -8.42 6.22
N LEU A 219 -7.91 -8.24 5.59
CA LEU A 219 -7.39 -9.19 4.61
C LEU A 219 -7.05 -10.54 5.26
N ALA A 220 -6.35 -10.53 6.40
CA ALA A 220 -6.03 -11.76 7.13
C ALA A 220 -7.30 -12.53 7.50
N SER A 221 -8.28 -11.86 8.10
CA SER A 221 -9.56 -12.47 8.49
C SER A 221 -10.30 -13.08 7.30
N ALA A 222 -10.38 -12.36 6.18
CA ALA A 222 -11.01 -12.87 4.97
C ALA A 222 -10.25 -14.05 4.33
N LEU A 223 -8.92 -14.11 4.46
CA LEU A 223 -8.14 -15.28 4.04
C LEU A 223 -8.39 -16.49 4.94
N GLU A 224 -8.56 -16.28 6.24
CA GLU A 224 -8.93 -17.34 7.18
C GLU A 224 -10.31 -17.92 6.84
N GLU A 225 -11.30 -17.07 6.55
CA GLU A 225 -12.64 -17.49 6.10
C GLU A 225 -12.61 -18.30 4.79
N LEU A 226 -11.65 -18.03 3.91
CA LEU A 226 -11.44 -18.80 2.67
C LEU A 226 -10.69 -20.13 2.88
N GLY A 227 -10.38 -20.49 4.13
CA GLY A 227 -9.69 -21.74 4.46
C GLY A 227 -8.17 -21.64 4.40
N HIS A 228 -7.60 -20.44 4.50
CA HIS A 228 -6.15 -20.22 4.60
C HIS A 228 -5.72 -19.73 6.00
N PRO A 229 -5.98 -20.49 7.10
CA PRO A 229 -5.60 -20.09 8.45
C PRO A 229 -4.08 -19.96 8.58
N GLY A 230 -3.61 -18.87 9.19
CA GLY A 230 -2.16 -18.60 9.28
C GLY A 230 -1.47 -18.40 7.93
N THR A 231 -2.25 -18.12 6.88
CA THR A 231 -1.85 -17.81 5.50
C THR A 231 -1.18 -18.94 4.71
N GLY A 232 -1.88 -20.04 4.42
CA GLY A 232 -1.41 -21.11 3.49
C GLY A 232 -1.03 -20.65 2.06
N ILE A 233 -1.14 -19.35 1.79
CA ILE A 233 -0.69 -18.66 0.59
C ILE A 233 0.67 -18.02 0.85
N ARG A 234 1.61 -18.21 -0.08
CA ARG A 234 2.95 -17.63 0.06
C ARG A 234 3.17 -16.40 -0.82
N GLY A 235 4.14 -15.58 -0.42
CA GLY A 235 4.67 -14.49 -1.24
C GLY A 235 4.39 -13.12 -0.65
N THR A 236 4.11 -12.14 -1.51
CA THR A 236 4.00 -10.72 -1.12
C THR A 236 2.77 -10.05 -1.70
N VAL A 237 2.03 -9.34 -0.84
CA VAL A 237 0.95 -8.42 -1.20
C VAL A 237 1.44 -6.98 -1.00
N ILE A 238 1.35 -6.20 -2.07
CA ILE A 238 1.72 -4.79 -2.06
C ILE A 238 0.46 -3.96 -2.26
N VAL A 239 0.10 -3.18 -1.25
CA VAL A 239 -1.03 -2.24 -1.32
C VAL A 239 -0.46 -0.85 -1.49
N THR A 240 -0.82 -0.14 -2.56
CA THR A 240 -0.42 1.27 -2.74
C THR A 240 -1.62 2.17 -2.52
N LEU A 241 -1.59 3.00 -1.48
CA LEU A 241 -2.62 4.00 -1.21
C LEU A 241 -2.25 5.34 -1.84
N GLY A 242 -3.16 5.87 -2.66
CA GLY A 242 -3.14 7.24 -3.16
C GLY A 242 -3.64 8.23 -2.11
N ASP A 243 -4.71 7.87 -1.39
CA ASP A 243 -5.31 8.67 -0.31
C ASP A 243 -5.60 7.82 0.93
N VAL A 244 -4.83 8.08 1.99
CA VAL A 244 -4.93 7.37 3.28
C VAL A 244 -6.22 7.71 4.02
N LEU A 245 -6.71 8.95 3.91
CA LEU A 245 -7.93 9.38 4.60
C LEU A 245 -9.15 8.72 3.95
N LYS A 246 -9.18 8.68 2.62
CA LYS A 246 -10.23 7.96 1.89
C LYS A 246 -10.26 6.48 2.27
N ALA A 247 -9.11 5.83 2.31
CA ALA A 247 -8.99 4.45 2.78
C ALA A 247 -9.42 4.29 4.24
N ALA A 248 -9.15 5.27 5.11
CA ALA A 248 -9.51 5.28 6.53
C ALA A 248 -11.03 5.38 6.75
N HIS A 249 -11.76 6.08 5.90
CA HIS A 249 -13.22 6.18 6.00
C HIS A 249 -13.97 4.99 5.39
N SER A 250 -13.33 4.23 4.51
CA SER A 250 -13.95 3.11 3.81
C SER A 250 -14.04 1.82 4.67
N PRO A 251 -15.10 1.00 4.55
CA PRO A 251 -15.29 -0.22 5.35
C PRO A 251 -14.28 -1.32 5.02
N ALA A 252 -13.30 -1.56 5.91
CA ALA A 252 -12.15 -2.44 5.62
C ALA A 252 -12.50 -3.88 5.24
N HIS A 253 -13.63 -4.44 5.69
CA HIS A 253 -14.05 -5.79 5.33
C HIS A 253 -14.27 -5.95 3.81
N LEU A 254 -14.79 -4.91 3.12
CA LEU A 254 -14.97 -4.93 1.66
C LEU A 254 -13.63 -5.04 0.93
N PHE A 255 -12.62 -4.33 1.44
CA PHE A 255 -11.25 -4.45 0.93
C PHE A 255 -10.70 -5.84 1.19
N GLY A 256 -10.79 -6.32 2.43
CA GLY A 256 -10.27 -7.62 2.85
C GLY A 256 -10.83 -8.76 2.00
N GLN A 257 -12.15 -8.81 1.84
CA GLN A 257 -12.83 -9.86 1.07
C GLN A 257 -12.43 -9.85 -0.41
N GLY A 258 -12.48 -8.68 -1.07
CA GLY A 258 -12.14 -8.59 -2.50
C GLY A 258 -10.68 -8.90 -2.79
N VAL A 259 -9.77 -8.49 -1.90
CA VAL A 259 -8.34 -8.78 -2.03
C VAL A 259 -8.04 -10.24 -1.73
N ALA A 260 -8.64 -10.83 -0.69
CA ALA A 260 -8.47 -12.23 -0.34
C ALA A 260 -8.90 -13.16 -1.48
N GLN A 261 -10.07 -12.93 -2.06
CA GLN A 261 -10.58 -13.70 -3.21
C GLN A 261 -9.66 -13.58 -4.43
N ALA A 262 -9.13 -12.38 -4.70
CA ALA A 262 -8.22 -12.17 -5.81
C ALA A 262 -6.89 -12.91 -5.59
N ILE A 263 -6.33 -12.85 -4.38
CA ILE A 263 -5.09 -13.56 -4.04
C ILE A 263 -5.29 -15.07 -4.10
N ASP A 264 -6.37 -15.60 -3.55
CA ASP A 264 -6.68 -17.05 -3.59
C ASP A 264 -6.74 -17.56 -5.04
N ARG A 265 -7.38 -16.79 -5.94
CA ARG A 265 -7.43 -17.11 -7.36
C ARG A 265 -6.04 -17.10 -8.01
N GLU A 266 -5.24 -16.06 -7.79
CA GLU A 266 -3.90 -15.97 -8.35
C GLU A 266 -2.96 -17.06 -7.81
N TRP A 267 -3.09 -17.41 -6.52
CA TRP A 267 -2.33 -18.47 -5.89
C TRP A 267 -2.67 -19.84 -6.48
N LYS A 268 -3.96 -20.16 -6.63
CA LYS A 268 -4.41 -21.38 -7.31
C LYS A 268 -3.89 -21.47 -8.73
N GLN A 269 -3.92 -20.37 -9.48
CA GLN A 269 -3.34 -20.30 -10.84
C GLN A 269 -1.83 -20.50 -10.85
N TYR A 270 -1.10 -19.94 -9.87
CA TYR A 270 0.33 -20.17 -9.71
C TYR A 270 0.64 -21.65 -9.45
N LEU A 271 -0.07 -22.29 -8.51
CA LEU A 271 0.09 -23.71 -8.21
C LEU A 271 -0.19 -24.60 -9.43
N TRP A 272 -1.24 -24.28 -10.19
CA TRP A 272 -1.54 -24.97 -11.44
C TRP A 272 -0.40 -24.88 -12.44
N ARG A 273 0.10 -23.65 -12.69
CA ARG A 273 1.23 -23.43 -13.63
C ARG A 273 2.48 -24.19 -13.20
N LYS A 274 2.83 -24.13 -11.92
CA LYS A 274 3.98 -24.84 -11.36
C LYS A 274 3.88 -26.36 -11.52
N LYS A 275 2.67 -26.92 -11.38
CA LYS A 275 2.43 -28.36 -11.61
C LYS A 275 2.52 -28.74 -13.09
N SER A 276 2.17 -27.82 -13.99
CA SER A 276 2.16 -28.05 -15.43
C SER A 276 3.48 -27.79 -16.14
N GLU A 277 4.48 -27.20 -15.47
CA GLU A 277 5.79 -27.00 -16.08
C GLU A 277 6.52 -28.34 -16.22
N PRO A 278 6.85 -28.78 -17.45
CA PRO A 278 7.68 -29.96 -17.63
C PRO A 278 9.06 -29.68 -17.03
N VAL A 279 9.54 -30.62 -16.21
CA VAL A 279 10.90 -30.58 -15.66
C VAL A 279 11.85 -30.49 -16.85
N LYS A 280 12.41 -29.30 -17.11
CA LYS A 280 13.42 -29.14 -18.14
C LYS A 280 14.60 -30.04 -17.76
N PRO A 281 15.00 -31.02 -18.59
CA PRO A 281 16.17 -31.82 -18.29
C PRO A 281 17.34 -30.86 -18.16
N ALA A 282 18.12 -31.03 -17.09
CA ALA A 282 19.32 -30.26 -16.83
C ALA A 282 20.16 -30.27 -18.12
N ARG A 283 20.32 -29.11 -18.76
CA ARG A 283 21.19 -28.99 -19.93
C ARG A 283 22.57 -29.41 -19.46
N ALA A 284 23.03 -30.56 -19.91
CA ALA A 284 24.39 -31.00 -19.75
C ALA A 284 25.29 -29.87 -20.24
N HIS A 285 26.08 -29.29 -19.33
CA HIS A 285 27.16 -28.40 -19.69
C HIS A 285 28.11 -29.19 -20.60
N ARG A 286 27.99 -28.98 -21.91
CA ARG A 286 29.07 -29.31 -22.84
C ARG A 286 30.18 -28.31 -22.56
N PHE A 287 31.16 -28.74 -21.77
CA PHE A 287 32.48 -28.15 -21.80
C PHE A 287 33.05 -28.41 -23.20
N GLY A 288 33.37 -27.33 -23.90
CA GLY A 288 34.16 -27.29 -25.12
C GLY A 288 35.17 -26.16 -24.98
#